data_AF-A0A5C6YKE2-F1
#
_entry.id   AF-A0A5C6YKE2-F1
#
_cell.length_a   1.000
_cell.length_b   1.000
_cell.length_c   1.000
_cell.angle_alpha   90.00
_cell.angle_beta   90.00
_cell.angle_gamma   90.00
#
_symmetry.space_group_name_H-M   'P 1'
#
loop_
_entity.id
_entity.type
_entity.pdbx_description
1 polymer ?
#
loop_
_entity_poly.entity_id
_entity_poly.type
_entity_poly.pdbx_seq_one_letter_code
_entity_poly.pdbx_strand_id
1 'polypeptide(L)'
;MTTGTEQRERFPMALEPGYFRPDDLSFEQRVDMMARLAEQLRFIDLDDQEDGDWRGLFATDPTLVMAGIAALDPWPLQQQFGRDADSAPLELLARQVLGLAARLDHWWRALAGIHDDAPRVLRERIQQLVEQQLAADLRWVERRFLRRGDEAAASRPTGPVERDLSRMWHRTIGEEPAADAAAEREDRERLRERFFAFLSAVEEVRRLARELLPDSMATANHEPAAALLIAFLKVCETAQREVNRLPARHTAFYYRDCLGFGPAP
;
A
#
# COMPACT_ATOMS: atom_id res chain seq x y z
N MET A 1 -39.88 33.46 11.51
CA MET A 1 -40.38 32.67 10.37
C MET A 1 -39.51 31.45 10.27
N THR A 2 -40.03 30.31 10.72
CA THR A 2 -39.35 29.02 10.66
C THR A 2 -39.29 28.61 9.19
N THR A 3 -38.11 28.64 8.60
CA THR A 3 -37.83 28.07 7.28
C THR A 3 -38.28 26.61 7.32
N GLY A 4 -39.41 26.31 6.69
CA GLY A 4 -39.90 24.95 6.54
C GLY A 4 -38.97 24.22 5.57
N THR A 5 -38.38 23.11 6.01
CA THR A 5 -37.64 22.20 5.13
C THR A 5 -38.53 21.76 3.98
N GLU A 6 -38.09 21.95 2.74
CA GLU A 6 -38.84 21.51 1.57
C GLU A 6 -39.03 19.98 1.61
N GLN A 7 -40.12 19.45 1.05
CA GLN A 7 -40.41 18.01 1.07
C GLN A 7 -39.26 17.15 0.49
N ARG A 8 -38.45 17.73 -0.40
CA ARG A 8 -37.26 17.12 -1.01
C ARG A 8 -36.11 16.94 -0.02
N GLU A 9 -36.03 17.79 1.00
CA GLU A 9 -35.02 17.75 2.07
C GLU A 9 -35.36 16.71 3.16
N ARG A 10 -36.50 16.03 3.07
CA ARG A 10 -36.89 14.92 3.97
C ARG A 10 -36.46 13.54 3.51
N PHE A 11 -35.94 13.40 2.28
CA PHE A 11 -35.47 12.10 1.82
C PHE A 11 -34.22 11.71 2.63
N PRO A 12 -34.24 10.62 3.41
CA PRO A 12 -33.09 10.25 4.23
C PRO A 12 -31.89 9.93 3.33
N MET A 13 -30.75 10.59 3.56
CA MET A 13 -29.50 10.34 2.84
C MET A 13 -29.12 8.84 2.86
N ALA A 14 -29.45 8.14 3.95
CA ALA A 14 -29.23 6.70 4.09
C ALA A 14 -29.98 5.82 3.07
N LEU A 15 -31.00 6.35 2.41
CA LEU A 15 -31.80 5.66 1.39
C LEU A 15 -31.43 6.10 -0.03
N GLU A 16 -30.48 7.02 -0.19
CA GLU A 16 -30.02 7.44 -1.51
C GLU A 16 -29.32 6.28 -2.23
N PRO A 17 -29.61 6.07 -3.53
CA PRO A 17 -28.91 5.08 -4.33
C PRO A 17 -27.39 5.30 -4.26
N GLY A 18 -26.65 4.26 -3.86
CA GLY A 18 -25.20 4.34 -3.72
C GLY A 18 -24.69 4.88 -2.39
N TYR A 19 -25.57 5.25 -1.44
CA TYR A 19 -25.18 5.64 -0.07
C TYR A 19 -24.34 4.54 0.62
N PHE A 20 -24.76 3.28 0.44
CA PHE A 20 -24.06 2.12 0.95
C PHE A 20 -23.82 1.11 -0.17
N ARG A 21 -22.57 0.67 -0.28
CA ARG A 21 -22.13 -0.39 -1.21
C ARG A 21 -21.68 -1.59 -0.38
N PRO A 22 -22.40 -2.73 -0.43
CA PRO A 22 -21.99 -3.95 0.26
C PRO A 22 -20.58 -4.42 -0.10
N ASP A 23 -20.16 -4.21 -1.35
CA ASP A 23 -18.79 -4.48 -1.80
C ASP A 23 -18.23 -3.21 -2.47
N ASP A 24 -17.36 -2.49 -1.77
CA ASP A 24 -16.70 -1.26 -2.26
C ASP A 24 -15.22 -1.49 -2.62
N LEU A 25 -14.79 -2.76 -2.76
CA LEU A 25 -13.41 -3.07 -3.11
C LEU A 25 -13.08 -2.55 -4.51
N SER A 26 -11.96 -1.82 -4.63
CA SER A 26 -11.42 -1.38 -5.91
C SER A 26 -10.70 -2.53 -6.63
N PHE A 27 -10.34 -2.32 -7.91
CA PHE A 27 -9.52 -3.27 -8.65
C PHE A 27 -8.18 -3.53 -7.94
N GLU A 28 -7.51 -2.45 -7.52
CA GLU A 28 -6.24 -2.49 -6.81
C GLU A 28 -6.35 -3.26 -5.50
N GLN A 29 -7.39 -3.01 -4.70
CA GLN A 29 -7.63 -3.71 -3.45
C GLN A 29 -7.90 -5.21 -3.68
N ARG A 30 -8.57 -5.58 -4.77
CA ARG A 30 -8.74 -6.99 -5.15
C ARG A 30 -7.44 -7.65 -5.56
N VAL A 31 -6.59 -6.94 -6.31
CA VAL A 31 -5.23 -7.44 -6.65
C VAL A 31 -4.43 -7.68 -5.37
N ASP A 32 -4.39 -6.73 -4.44
CA ASP A 32 -3.69 -6.90 -3.14
C ASP A 32 -4.26 -8.06 -2.32
N MET A 33 -5.59 -8.19 -2.26
CA MET A 33 -6.25 -9.29 -1.57
C MET A 33 -5.87 -10.65 -2.19
N MET A 34 -5.88 -10.77 -3.51
CA MET A 34 -5.49 -11.99 -4.21
C MET A 34 -3.99 -12.30 -4.05
N ALA A 35 -3.12 -11.29 -4.04
CA ALA A 35 -1.70 -11.45 -3.80
C ALA A 35 -1.41 -12.00 -2.40
N ARG A 36 -2.12 -11.50 -1.38
CA ARG A 36 -2.04 -12.01 0.01
C ARG A 36 -2.54 -13.44 0.13
N LEU A 37 -3.58 -13.81 -0.63
CA LEU A 37 -4.05 -15.19 -0.68
C LEU A 37 -3.00 -16.08 -1.36
N ALA A 38 -2.41 -15.63 -2.45
CA ALA A 38 -1.41 -16.37 -3.21
C ALA A 38 -0.15 -16.70 -2.39
N GLU A 39 0.25 -15.82 -1.47
CA GLU A 39 1.33 -16.07 -0.49
C GLU A 39 1.02 -17.24 0.46
N GLN A 40 -0.25 -17.57 0.68
CA GLN A 40 -0.67 -18.70 1.52
C GLN A 40 -0.85 -20.00 0.73
N LEU A 41 -0.79 -19.94 -0.59
CA LEU A 41 -0.96 -21.09 -1.47
C LEU A 41 0.41 -21.64 -1.83
N ARG A 42 0.63 -22.92 -1.52
CA ARG A 42 1.86 -23.63 -1.92
C ARG A 42 1.92 -23.74 -3.43
N PHE A 43 3.08 -23.43 -3.99
CA PHE A 43 3.39 -23.70 -5.38
C PHE A 43 4.02 -25.09 -5.48
N ILE A 44 3.43 -25.93 -6.34
CA ILE A 44 3.94 -27.27 -6.64
C ILE A 44 4.41 -27.20 -8.09
N ASP A 45 5.68 -27.53 -8.32
CA ASP A 45 6.29 -27.50 -9.64
C ASP A 45 5.84 -28.68 -10.52
N LEU A 46 6.42 -28.79 -11.71
CA LEU A 46 6.08 -29.87 -12.65
C LEU A 46 6.60 -31.25 -12.22
N ASP A 47 7.51 -31.29 -11.25
CA ASP A 47 8.11 -32.50 -10.68
C ASP A 47 7.45 -32.89 -9.33
N ASP A 48 6.28 -32.30 -9.03
CA ASP A 48 5.50 -32.51 -7.80
C ASP A 48 6.26 -32.11 -6.52
N GLN A 49 7.19 -31.16 -6.63
CA GLN A 49 7.95 -30.61 -5.50
C GLN A 49 7.41 -29.24 -5.07
N GLU A 50 7.43 -28.99 -3.76
CA GLU A 50 7.09 -27.66 -3.23
C GLU A 50 8.19 -26.66 -3.61
N ASP A 51 7.84 -25.65 -4.42
CA ASP A 51 8.74 -24.57 -4.88
C ASP A 51 8.20 -23.20 -4.45
N GLY A 52 7.94 -23.05 -3.15
CA GLY A 52 7.50 -21.79 -2.56
C GLY A 52 6.00 -21.53 -2.68
N ASP A 53 5.64 -20.33 -3.16
CA ASP A 53 4.25 -19.82 -3.16
C ASP A 53 3.89 -19.13 -4.49
N TRP A 54 2.60 -18.80 -4.65
CA TRP A 54 2.09 -18.18 -5.88
C TRP A 54 2.29 -16.66 -5.96
N ARG A 55 2.95 -16.03 -4.97
CA ARG A 55 3.15 -14.56 -4.97
C ARG A 55 3.99 -14.11 -6.17
N GLY A 56 4.88 -14.97 -6.66
CA GLY A 56 5.72 -14.70 -7.84
C GLY A 56 4.92 -14.25 -9.08
N LEU A 57 3.70 -14.77 -9.25
CA LEU A 57 2.79 -14.39 -10.34
C LEU A 57 2.49 -12.88 -10.37
N PHE A 58 2.42 -12.22 -9.21
CA PHE A 58 2.07 -10.79 -9.14
C PHE A 58 3.26 -9.88 -9.47
N ALA A 59 4.47 -10.44 -9.54
CA ALA A 59 5.68 -9.73 -9.93
C ALA A 59 6.00 -9.87 -11.43
N THR A 60 5.26 -10.70 -12.19
CA THR A 60 5.53 -10.93 -13.63
C THR A 60 4.98 -9.82 -14.52
N ASP A 61 4.04 -9.01 -14.02
CA ASP A 61 3.27 -8.07 -14.83
C ASP A 61 3.22 -6.65 -14.21
N PRO A 62 3.45 -5.59 -15.00
CA PRO A 62 3.46 -4.21 -14.51
C PRO A 62 2.14 -3.77 -13.90
N THR A 63 1.02 -4.18 -14.48
CA THR A 63 -0.30 -3.80 -13.98
C THR A 63 -0.54 -4.37 -12.60
N LEU A 64 -0.16 -5.64 -12.37
CA LEU A 64 -0.30 -6.27 -11.05
C LEU A 64 0.61 -5.61 -10.01
N VAL A 65 1.87 -5.34 -10.35
CA VAL A 65 2.80 -4.63 -9.47
C VAL A 65 2.27 -3.24 -9.10
N MET A 66 1.86 -2.45 -10.09
CA MET A 66 1.35 -1.09 -9.86
C MET A 66 0.02 -1.07 -9.11
N ALA A 67 -0.87 -2.03 -9.37
CA ALA A 67 -2.10 -2.20 -8.61
C ALA A 67 -1.79 -2.51 -7.13
N GLY A 68 -0.82 -3.39 -6.85
CA GLY A 68 -0.37 -3.66 -5.48
C GLY A 68 0.21 -2.42 -4.79
N ILE A 69 1.02 -1.62 -5.49
CA ILE A 69 1.54 -0.34 -4.97
C ILE A 69 0.38 0.62 -4.66
N ALA A 70 -0.56 0.79 -5.58
CA ALA A 70 -1.70 1.69 -5.45
C ALA A 70 -2.67 1.26 -4.32
N ALA A 71 -2.80 -0.05 -4.09
CA ALA A 71 -3.67 -0.64 -3.09
C ALA A 71 -3.22 -0.41 -1.65
N LEU A 72 -1.92 -0.11 -1.42
CA LEU A 72 -1.40 0.11 -0.07
C LEU A 72 -2.21 1.18 0.66
N ASP A 73 -2.70 0.83 1.85
CA ASP A 73 -3.31 1.78 2.77
C ASP A 73 -2.24 2.34 3.73
N PRO A 74 -1.89 3.64 3.66
CA PRO A 74 -0.94 4.25 4.58
C PRO A 74 -1.52 4.46 5.99
N TRP A 75 -2.85 4.46 6.15
CA TRP A 75 -3.49 4.83 7.41
C TRP A 75 -3.12 3.94 8.60
N PRO A 76 -3.14 2.59 8.49
CA PRO A 76 -2.71 1.71 9.58
C PRO A 76 -1.26 1.97 10.03
N LEU A 77 -0.36 2.29 9.09
CA LEU A 77 1.05 2.57 9.39
C LEU A 77 1.19 3.87 10.17
N GLN A 78 0.49 4.92 9.74
CA GLN A 78 0.46 6.20 10.44
C GLN A 78 -0.16 6.08 11.84
N GLN A 79 -1.25 5.32 11.96
CA GLN A 79 -1.90 5.08 13.25
C GLN A 79 -1.02 4.28 14.21
N GLN A 80 -0.32 3.25 13.70
CA GLN A 80 0.62 2.47 14.49
C GLN A 80 1.78 3.35 14.98
N PHE A 81 2.40 4.12 14.08
CA PHE A 81 3.48 5.03 14.45
C PHE A 81 3.01 6.07 15.47
N GLY A 82 1.81 6.65 15.28
CA GLY A 82 1.25 7.63 16.22
C GLY A 82 1.04 7.08 17.63
N ARG A 83 0.67 5.80 17.78
CA ARG A 83 0.56 5.14 19.10
C ARG A 83 1.93 4.91 19.74
N ASP A 84 2.91 4.55 18.93
CA ASP A 84 4.26 4.21 19.38
C ASP A 84 5.13 5.45 19.61
N ALA A 85 4.83 6.56 18.94
CA ALA A 85 5.70 7.74 18.84
C ALA A 85 6.22 8.24 20.19
N ASP A 86 5.36 8.33 21.20
CA ASP A 86 5.72 8.93 22.50
C ASP A 86 6.26 7.92 23.52
N SER A 87 5.90 6.64 23.39
CA SER A 87 6.10 5.63 24.45
C SER A 87 6.99 4.45 24.05
N ALA A 88 7.15 4.20 22.76
CA ALA A 88 7.93 3.07 22.28
C ALA A 88 9.44 3.35 22.37
N PRO A 89 10.25 2.26 22.45
CA PRO A 89 11.70 2.35 22.28
C PRO A 89 12.06 2.95 20.92
N LEU A 90 13.11 3.77 20.88
CA LEU A 90 13.56 4.43 19.64
C LEU A 90 13.93 3.41 18.54
N GLU A 91 14.41 2.22 18.93
CA GLU A 91 14.73 1.15 18.00
C GLU A 91 13.49 0.61 17.28
N LEU A 92 12.32 0.61 17.94
CA LEU A 92 11.07 0.22 17.29
C LEU A 92 10.66 1.26 16.24
N LEU A 93 10.74 2.55 16.58
CA LEU A 93 10.45 3.65 15.66
C LEU A 93 11.42 3.64 14.46
N ALA A 94 12.70 3.38 14.71
CA ALA A 94 13.72 3.20 13.66
C ALA A 94 13.37 2.02 12.73
N ARG A 95 12.93 0.88 13.26
CA ARG A 95 12.46 -0.25 12.44
C ARG A 95 11.23 0.08 11.61
N GLN A 96 10.31 0.90 12.12
CA GLN A 96 9.16 1.35 11.32
C GLN A 96 9.60 2.20 10.12
N VAL A 97 10.60 3.08 10.30
CA VAL A 97 11.22 3.83 9.18
C VAL A 97 11.92 2.88 8.20
N LEU A 98 12.72 1.93 8.70
CA LEU A 98 13.39 0.92 7.87
C LEU A 98 12.39 0.07 7.08
N GLY A 99 11.23 -0.26 7.65
CA GLY A 99 10.17 -0.99 6.96
C GLY A 99 9.57 -0.22 5.78
N LEU A 100 9.45 1.11 5.87
CA LEU A 100 9.04 1.95 4.76
C LEU A 100 10.11 2.00 3.66
N ALA A 101 11.39 2.11 4.05
CA ALA A 101 12.52 2.08 3.10
C ALA A 101 12.59 0.74 2.35
N ALA A 102 12.47 -0.38 3.08
CA ALA A 102 12.45 -1.73 2.50
C ALA A 102 11.28 -1.92 1.52
N ARG A 103 10.12 -1.31 1.78
CA ARG A 103 8.98 -1.35 0.85
C ARG A 103 9.27 -0.58 -0.44
N LEU A 104 9.80 0.64 -0.35
CA LEU A 104 10.18 1.42 -1.53
C LEU A 104 11.25 0.68 -2.36
N ASP A 105 12.22 0.07 -1.69
CA ASP A 105 13.26 -0.73 -2.33
C ASP A 105 12.69 -1.97 -3.03
N HIS A 106 11.78 -2.69 -2.38
CA HIS A 106 11.09 -3.83 -2.95
C HIS A 106 10.31 -3.44 -4.22
N TRP A 107 9.57 -2.33 -4.18
CA TRP A 107 8.86 -1.83 -5.38
C TRP A 107 9.81 -1.46 -6.50
N TRP A 108 10.91 -0.77 -6.19
CA TRP A 108 11.92 -0.43 -7.19
C TRP A 108 12.55 -1.67 -7.84
N ARG A 109 12.75 -2.75 -7.07
CA ARG A 109 13.22 -4.06 -7.57
C ARG A 109 12.16 -4.81 -8.37
N ALA A 110 10.90 -4.80 -7.95
CA ALA A 110 9.82 -5.47 -8.66
C ALA A 110 9.59 -4.85 -10.05
N LEU A 111 9.81 -3.53 -10.17
CA LEU A 111 9.78 -2.84 -11.46
C LEU A 111 11.08 -3.06 -12.29
N ALA A 112 12.08 -3.77 -11.75
CA ALA A 112 13.32 -4.06 -12.42
C ALA A 112 13.22 -5.29 -13.31
N GLY A 113 12.96 -5.07 -14.60
CA GLY A 113 12.82 -6.14 -15.60
C GLY A 113 11.62 -5.95 -16.51
N ILE A 114 10.74 -5.00 -16.19
CA ILE A 114 9.57 -4.69 -16.99
C ILE A 114 9.91 -3.53 -17.95
N HIS A 115 9.68 -3.74 -19.25
CA HIS A 115 10.17 -2.86 -20.31
C HIS A 115 9.15 -1.83 -20.83
N ASP A 116 8.11 -1.53 -20.05
CA ASP A 116 7.09 -0.56 -20.43
C ASP A 116 7.38 0.84 -19.85
N ASP A 117 6.77 1.88 -20.45
CA ASP A 117 7.01 3.26 -20.04
C ASP A 117 6.49 3.56 -18.62
N ALA A 118 5.28 3.10 -18.29
CA ALA A 118 4.67 3.30 -16.98
C ALA A 118 5.54 2.79 -15.79
N PRO A 119 5.96 1.50 -15.74
CA PRO A 119 6.82 1.02 -14.67
C PRO A 119 8.20 1.70 -14.65
N ARG A 120 8.73 2.11 -15.81
CA ARG A 120 9.99 2.87 -15.90
C ARG A 120 9.87 4.24 -15.24
N VAL A 121 8.83 5.01 -15.55
CA VAL A 121 8.56 6.33 -14.95
C VAL A 121 8.42 6.21 -13.44
N LEU A 122 7.65 5.22 -12.96
CA LEU A 122 7.46 4.99 -11.52
C LEU A 122 8.78 4.63 -10.82
N ARG A 123 9.60 3.78 -11.44
CA ARG A 123 10.90 3.38 -10.92
C ARG A 123 11.89 4.55 -10.85
N GLU A 124 11.97 5.35 -11.91
CA GLU A 124 12.77 6.57 -11.95
C GLU A 124 12.33 7.54 -10.85
N ARG A 125 11.03 7.66 -10.58
CA ARG A 125 10.52 8.51 -9.50
C ARG A 125 10.96 8.03 -8.12
N ILE A 126 10.85 6.72 -7.84
CA ILE A 126 11.35 6.15 -6.57
C ILE A 126 12.84 6.46 -6.42
N GLN A 127 13.63 6.24 -7.48
CA GLN A 127 15.07 6.52 -7.44
C GLN A 127 15.37 8.00 -7.15
N GLN A 128 14.65 8.94 -7.78
CA GLN A 128 14.80 10.36 -7.52
C GLN A 128 14.50 10.72 -6.06
N LEU A 129 13.42 10.22 -5.47
CA LEU A 129 13.07 10.46 -4.07
C LEU A 129 14.15 9.93 -3.12
N VAL A 130 14.68 8.73 -3.42
CA VAL A 130 15.77 8.12 -2.66
C VAL A 130 17.04 8.96 -2.74
N GLU A 131 17.45 9.36 -3.95
CA GLU A 131 18.68 10.13 -4.16
C GLU A 131 18.62 11.55 -3.58
N GLN A 132 17.45 12.21 -3.66
CA GLN A 132 17.28 13.60 -3.21
C GLN A 132 17.21 13.74 -1.69
N GLN A 133 16.55 12.81 -0.99
CA GLN A 133 16.29 12.96 0.44
C GLN A 133 16.40 11.65 1.21
N LEU A 134 15.66 10.61 0.82
CA LEU A 134 15.41 9.46 1.71
C LEU A 134 16.67 8.67 2.04
N ALA A 135 17.65 8.62 1.14
CA ALA A 135 18.91 7.97 1.42
C ALA A 135 19.70 8.68 2.53
N ALA A 136 19.64 10.01 2.61
CA ALA A 136 20.28 10.76 3.70
C ALA A 136 19.59 10.50 5.03
N ASP A 137 18.26 10.51 5.03
CA ASP A 137 17.43 10.23 6.19
C ASP A 137 17.64 8.80 6.71
N LEU A 138 17.68 7.81 5.81
CA LEU A 138 17.94 6.43 6.16
C LEU A 138 19.32 6.24 6.79
N ARG A 139 20.36 6.83 6.18
CA ARG A 139 21.73 6.75 6.67
C ARG A 139 21.85 7.27 8.10
N TRP A 140 21.09 8.31 8.46
CA TRP A 140 21.06 8.82 9.83
C TRP A 140 20.48 7.75 10.79
N VAL A 141 19.36 7.11 10.43
CA VAL A 141 18.74 6.05 11.23
C VAL A 141 19.68 4.85 11.41
N GLU A 142 20.29 4.37 10.32
CA GLU A 142 21.20 3.22 10.35
C GLU A 142 22.42 3.48 11.26
N ARG A 143 23.05 4.65 11.13
CA ARG A 143 24.21 5.01 11.95
C ARG A 143 23.87 5.12 13.43
N ARG A 144 22.70 5.66 13.76
CA ARG A 144 22.29 5.95 15.14
C ARG A 144 21.75 4.72 15.88
N PHE A 145 21.12 3.77 15.18
CA PHE A 145 20.39 2.65 15.78
C PHE A 145 20.91 1.26 15.39
N LEU A 146 21.51 1.06 14.20
CA LEU A 146 22.02 -0.25 13.79
C LEU A 146 23.47 -0.49 14.27
N ARG A 147 24.34 0.54 14.26
CA ARG A 147 25.75 0.39 14.72
C ARG A 147 25.93 0.15 16.22
N ARG A 148 24.95 0.55 17.06
CA ARG A 148 25.01 0.36 18.53
C ARG A 148 24.45 -0.99 18.98
N GLY A 149 23.77 -1.71 18.07
CA GLY A 149 23.09 -2.97 18.37
C GLY A 149 23.96 -4.22 18.29
N ASP A 150 25.06 -4.22 17.54
CA ASP A 150 25.79 -5.47 17.26
C ASP A 150 26.57 -6.07 18.45
N GLU A 151 26.92 -5.30 19.48
CA GLU A 151 27.58 -5.87 20.67
C GLU A 151 26.61 -6.53 21.67
N ALA A 152 25.32 -6.14 21.67
CA ALA A 152 24.31 -6.68 22.60
C ALA A 152 23.20 -7.50 21.92
N ALA A 153 22.96 -7.31 20.62
CA ALA A 153 21.88 -7.93 19.86
C ALA A 153 22.31 -9.17 19.05
N ALA A 154 23.54 -9.66 19.20
CA ALA A 154 23.98 -10.96 18.66
C ALA A 154 23.08 -12.16 19.10
N SER A 155 22.12 -11.94 19.99
CA SER A 155 21.16 -12.94 20.49
C SER A 155 19.73 -12.80 19.95
N ARG A 156 19.41 -11.81 19.10
CA ARG A 156 18.06 -11.67 18.51
C ARG A 156 18.13 -11.69 16.98
N PRO A 157 17.38 -12.58 16.31
CA PRO A 157 17.33 -12.57 14.85
C PRO A 157 16.61 -11.30 14.39
N THR A 158 17.38 -10.33 13.89
CA THR A 158 16.87 -9.35 12.92
C THR A 158 16.41 -10.14 11.69
N GLY A 159 15.22 -9.81 11.17
CA GLY A 159 14.69 -10.49 9.99
C GLY A 159 15.58 -10.23 8.76
N PRO A 160 15.60 -11.14 7.77
CA PRO A 160 16.45 -11.03 6.58
C PRO A 160 16.17 -9.78 5.72
N VAL A 161 14.97 -9.19 5.82
CA VAL A 161 14.52 -8.05 4.98
C VAL A 161 15.21 -6.73 5.33
N GLU A 162 15.71 -6.57 6.56
CA GLU A 162 16.35 -5.31 7.01
C GLU A 162 17.81 -5.17 6.57
N ARG A 163 18.44 -6.25 6.05
CA ARG A 163 19.89 -6.30 5.81
C ARG A 163 20.32 -6.13 4.35
N ASP A 164 19.41 -6.13 3.38
CA ASP A 164 19.78 -6.16 1.97
C ASP A 164 19.01 -5.12 1.15
N LEU A 165 19.13 -3.84 1.52
CA LEU A 165 18.66 -2.72 0.70
C LEU A 165 19.58 -2.52 -0.51
N SER A 166 19.02 -2.03 -1.63
CA SER A 166 19.80 -1.88 -2.87
C SER A 166 20.91 -0.85 -2.71
N ARG A 167 21.96 -0.96 -3.55
CA ARG A 167 23.12 -0.06 -3.52
C ARG A 167 22.79 1.44 -3.63
N MET A 168 21.61 1.79 -4.17
CA MET A 168 21.15 3.18 -4.25
C MET A 168 21.04 3.88 -2.87
N TRP A 169 20.82 3.11 -1.80
CA TRP A 169 20.71 3.66 -0.44
C TRP A 169 22.07 4.01 0.20
N HIS A 170 23.18 3.40 -0.26
CA HIS A 170 24.44 3.35 0.49
C HIS A 170 25.64 4.12 -0.12
N ARG A 171 25.43 5.18 -0.92
CA ARG A 171 26.56 6.04 -1.38
C ARG A 171 27.20 6.84 -0.20
N THR A 172 28.52 7.06 -0.32
CA THR A 172 29.58 7.01 0.70
C THR A 172 29.66 8.09 1.81
N ILE A 173 30.05 7.57 3.00
CA ILE A 173 30.73 8.04 4.24
C ILE A 173 31.08 9.53 4.47
N GLY A 174 30.71 9.99 5.67
CA GLY A 174 31.34 11.06 6.46
C GLY A 174 31.07 10.80 7.94
N GLU A 175 32.09 10.82 8.79
CA GLU A 175 31.99 10.56 10.24
C GLU A 175 31.46 11.81 10.97
N GLU A 176 30.55 11.60 11.92
CA GLU A 176 30.23 12.59 12.95
C GLU A 176 30.13 11.91 14.33
N PRO A 177 30.41 12.63 15.43
CA PRO A 177 30.69 12.05 16.73
C PRO A 177 29.45 11.55 17.46
N ALA A 178 29.67 10.66 18.43
CA ALA A 178 28.66 10.05 19.29
C ALA A 178 28.00 11.08 20.24
N ALA A 179 26.70 10.91 20.53
CA ALA A 179 25.90 11.83 21.34
C ALA A 179 25.33 11.23 22.65
N ASP A 180 25.17 12.14 23.62
CA ASP A 180 24.76 12.05 25.04
C ASP A 180 23.24 11.95 25.28
N ALA A 181 22.82 11.69 26.52
CA ALA A 181 21.43 11.39 26.96
C ALA A 181 20.36 12.50 26.76
N ALA A 182 20.74 13.75 26.44
CA ALA A 182 19.78 14.76 25.95
C ALA A 182 19.22 14.40 24.55
N ALA A 183 19.83 13.41 23.90
CA ALA A 183 19.49 12.94 22.56
C ALA A 183 18.16 12.18 22.46
N GLU A 184 17.56 11.61 23.51
CA GLU A 184 16.42 10.70 23.28
C GLU A 184 15.15 11.41 22.76
N ARG A 185 14.78 12.55 23.36
CA ARG A 185 13.62 13.35 22.90
C ARG A 185 13.86 13.91 21.50
N GLU A 186 15.07 14.42 21.28
CA GLU A 186 15.48 14.95 19.98
C GLU A 186 15.53 13.86 18.91
N ASP A 187 16.05 12.67 19.23
CA ASP A 187 16.09 11.51 18.34
C ASP A 187 14.67 11.02 18.01
N ARG A 188 13.75 11.08 18.97
CA ARG A 188 12.32 10.75 18.75
C ARG A 188 11.67 11.73 17.79
N GLU A 189 11.87 13.03 17.99
CA GLU A 189 11.37 14.07 17.08
C GLU A 189 11.96 13.92 15.68
N ARG A 190 13.27 13.70 15.59
CA ARG A 190 13.96 13.42 14.34
C ARG A 190 13.38 12.17 13.68
N LEU A 191 13.26 11.04 14.37
CA LEU A 191 12.65 9.82 13.83
C LEU A 191 11.23 10.05 13.32
N ARG A 192 10.42 10.85 14.02
CA ARG A 192 9.08 11.25 13.58
C ARG A 192 9.12 12.02 12.26
N GLU A 193 9.99 13.01 12.13
CA GLU A 193 10.17 13.75 10.87
C GLU A 193 10.56 12.82 9.71
N ARG A 194 11.52 11.90 9.94
CA ARG A 194 11.96 10.95 8.91
C ARG A 194 10.82 9.99 8.55
N PHE A 195 10.09 9.46 9.54
CA PHE A 195 8.94 8.60 9.29
C PHE A 195 7.93 9.27 8.37
N PHE A 196 7.57 10.52 8.64
CA PHE A 196 6.64 11.26 7.77
C PHE A 196 7.23 11.57 6.40
N ALA A 197 8.54 11.84 6.28
CA ALA A 197 9.19 11.98 4.97
C ALA A 197 9.09 10.68 4.13
N PHE A 198 9.34 9.53 4.75
CA PHE A 198 9.17 8.21 4.10
C PHE A 198 7.70 7.92 3.77
N LEU A 199 6.77 8.26 4.67
CA LEU A 199 5.34 8.07 4.44
C LEU A 199 4.85 8.94 3.28
N SER A 200 5.26 10.20 3.21
CA SER A 200 4.94 11.08 2.09
C SER A 200 5.50 10.57 0.77
N ALA A 201 6.73 10.04 0.75
CA ALA A 201 7.27 9.39 -0.44
C ALA A 201 6.45 8.16 -0.88
N VAL A 202 6.02 7.34 0.08
CA VAL A 202 5.15 6.19 -0.17
C VAL A 202 3.79 6.63 -0.75
N GLU A 203 3.18 7.66 -0.19
CA GLU A 203 1.92 8.24 -0.70
C GLU A 203 2.07 8.81 -2.11
N GLU A 204 3.21 9.44 -2.39
CA GLU A 204 3.50 9.98 -3.71
C GLU A 204 3.66 8.87 -4.76
N VAL A 205 4.43 7.83 -4.45
CA VAL A 205 4.61 6.66 -5.32
C VAL A 205 3.28 5.93 -5.54
N ARG A 206 2.46 5.79 -4.49
CA ARG A 206 1.10 5.21 -4.58
C ARG A 206 0.21 6.01 -5.53
N ARG A 207 0.23 7.34 -5.42
CA ARG A 207 -0.56 8.23 -6.27
C ARG A 207 -0.15 8.10 -7.74
N LEU A 208 1.16 8.17 -8.00
CA LEU A 208 1.70 8.02 -9.34
C LEU A 208 1.41 6.64 -9.93
N ALA A 209 1.51 5.57 -9.14
CA ALA A 209 1.14 4.22 -9.57
C ALA A 209 -0.35 4.15 -9.99
N ARG A 210 -1.26 4.80 -9.24
CA ARG A 210 -2.68 4.87 -9.60
C ARG A 210 -2.92 5.68 -10.87
N GLU A 211 -2.18 6.76 -11.07
CA GLU A 211 -2.25 7.60 -12.26
C GLU A 211 -1.78 6.86 -13.53
N LEU A 212 -0.72 6.05 -13.42
CA LEU A 212 -0.13 5.29 -14.53
C LEU A 212 -0.80 3.92 -14.76
N LEU A 213 -1.63 3.46 -13.82
CA LEU A 213 -2.27 2.14 -13.91
C LEU A 213 -3.09 1.95 -15.20
N PRO A 214 -3.95 2.90 -15.63
CA PRO A 214 -4.73 2.74 -16.86
C PRO A 214 -3.87 2.53 -18.11
N ASP A 215 -2.74 3.23 -18.21
CA ASP A 215 -1.82 3.12 -19.34
C ASP A 215 -1.19 1.72 -19.38
N SER A 216 -0.85 1.16 -18.23
CA SER A 216 -0.30 -0.20 -18.13
C SER A 216 -1.31 -1.26 -18.61
N MET A 217 -2.59 -1.07 -18.30
CA MET A 217 -3.66 -1.99 -18.70
C MET A 217 -3.94 -1.95 -20.21
N ALA A 218 -3.60 -0.85 -20.87
CA ALA A 218 -3.83 -0.68 -22.30
C ALA A 218 -2.71 -1.32 -23.15
N THR A 219 -1.60 -1.73 -22.53
CA THR A 219 -0.52 -2.41 -23.24
C THR A 219 -0.94 -3.82 -23.65
N ALA A 220 -0.37 -4.32 -24.75
CA ALA A 220 -0.59 -5.71 -25.20
C ALA A 220 0.48 -6.68 -24.69
N ASN A 221 1.28 -6.25 -23.70
CA ASN A 221 2.52 -6.93 -23.26
C ASN A 221 2.36 -7.60 -21.89
N HIS A 222 1.19 -8.17 -21.64
CA HIS A 222 0.90 -8.86 -20.38
C HIS A 222 1.42 -10.31 -20.43
N GLU A 223 1.95 -10.77 -19.31
CA GLU A 223 2.24 -12.20 -19.14
C GLU A 223 0.92 -13.00 -19.18
N PRO A 224 0.84 -14.15 -19.90
CA PRO A 224 -0.43 -14.86 -20.10
C PRO A 224 -1.22 -15.19 -18.83
N ALA A 225 -0.57 -15.66 -17.76
CA ALA A 225 -1.24 -15.98 -16.51
C ALA A 225 -1.72 -14.71 -15.78
N ALA A 226 -0.91 -13.64 -15.79
CA ALA A 226 -1.31 -12.34 -15.28
C ALA A 226 -2.50 -11.75 -16.05
N ALA A 227 -2.51 -11.83 -17.39
CA ALA A 227 -3.60 -11.38 -18.23
C ALA A 227 -4.91 -12.12 -17.92
N LEU A 228 -4.85 -13.43 -17.70
CA LEU A 228 -6.02 -14.23 -17.30
C LEU A 228 -6.56 -13.80 -15.94
N LEU A 229 -5.69 -13.55 -14.97
CA LEU A 229 -6.08 -13.04 -13.66
C LEU A 229 -6.72 -11.66 -13.76
N ILE A 230 -6.13 -10.74 -14.51
CA ILE A 230 -6.67 -9.39 -14.76
C ILE A 230 -8.07 -9.49 -15.39
N ALA A 231 -8.24 -10.34 -16.41
CA ALA A 231 -9.52 -10.58 -17.06
C ALA A 231 -10.56 -11.13 -16.07
N PHE A 232 -10.18 -12.10 -15.24
CA PHE A 232 -11.05 -12.62 -14.17
C PHE A 232 -11.50 -11.52 -13.20
N LEU A 233 -10.57 -10.69 -12.72
CA LEU A 233 -10.89 -9.57 -11.83
C LEU A 233 -11.83 -8.56 -12.47
N LYS A 234 -11.69 -8.30 -13.78
CA LYS A 234 -12.61 -7.44 -14.54
C LYS A 234 -14.00 -8.05 -14.70
N VAL A 235 -14.11 -9.37 -14.87
CA VAL A 235 -15.42 -10.05 -14.86
C VAL A 235 -16.07 -9.93 -13.47
N CYS A 236 -15.30 -10.09 -12.39
CA CYS A 236 -15.78 -9.94 -11.01
C CYS A 236 -16.36 -8.55 -10.71
N GLU A 237 -15.83 -7.47 -11.33
CA GLU A 237 -16.42 -6.12 -11.22
C GLU A 237 -17.88 -6.07 -11.72
N THR A 238 -18.27 -6.95 -12.63
CA THR A 238 -19.66 -7.03 -13.11
C THR A 238 -20.57 -7.66 -12.05
N ALA A 239 -20.11 -8.73 -11.39
CA ALA A 239 -20.83 -9.33 -10.25
C ALA A 239 -20.92 -8.35 -9.07
N GLN A 240 -19.84 -7.63 -8.75
CA GLN A 240 -19.83 -6.57 -7.74
C GLN A 240 -20.90 -5.51 -8.02
N ARG A 241 -21.03 -5.06 -9.28
CA ARG A 241 -22.07 -4.09 -9.68
C ARG A 241 -23.49 -4.59 -9.39
N GLU A 242 -23.77 -5.88 -9.61
CA GLU A 242 -25.08 -6.45 -9.29
C GLU A 242 -25.31 -6.56 -7.78
N VAL A 243 -24.30 -6.98 -7.02
CA VAL A 243 -24.36 -7.02 -5.54
C VAL A 243 -24.63 -5.63 -4.98
N ASN A 244 -23.98 -4.60 -5.52
CA ASN A 244 -24.16 -3.21 -5.08
C ASN A 244 -25.52 -2.60 -5.43
N ARG A 245 -26.35 -3.28 -6.24
CA ARG A 245 -27.76 -2.89 -6.46
C ARG A 245 -28.70 -3.43 -5.38
N LEU A 246 -28.26 -4.41 -4.58
CA LEU A 246 -29.10 -5.05 -3.57
C LEU A 246 -29.70 -4.05 -2.56
N PRO A 247 -28.95 -3.08 -1.99
CA PRO A 247 -29.53 -2.14 -1.02
C PRO A 247 -30.68 -1.32 -1.63
N ALA A 248 -30.49 -0.79 -2.85
CA ALA A 248 -31.52 -0.02 -3.53
C ALA A 248 -32.77 -0.87 -3.84
N ARG A 249 -32.57 -2.12 -4.29
CA ARG A 249 -33.67 -3.07 -4.53
C ARG A 249 -34.42 -3.41 -3.25
N HIS A 250 -33.69 -3.64 -2.16
CA HIS A 250 -34.26 -3.94 -0.86
C HIS A 250 -35.07 -2.75 -0.32
N THR A 251 -34.52 -1.54 -0.39
CA THR A 251 -35.23 -0.30 -0.04
C THR A 251 -36.50 -0.13 -0.87
N ALA A 252 -36.42 -0.29 -2.18
CA ALA A 252 -37.58 -0.19 -3.07
C ALA A 252 -38.67 -1.21 -2.71
N PHE A 253 -38.28 -2.48 -2.46
CA PHE A 253 -39.20 -3.53 -2.02
C PHE A 253 -39.88 -3.17 -0.69
N TYR A 254 -39.11 -2.71 0.30
CA TYR A 254 -39.66 -2.36 1.61
C TYR A 254 -40.68 -1.22 1.52
N TYR A 255 -40.34 -0.12 0.82
CA TYR A 255 -41.23 1.03 0.71
C TYR A 255 -42.44 0.79 -0.18
N ARG A 256 -42.26 0.13 -1.34
CA ARG A 256 -43.33 -0.08 -2.31
C ARG A 256 -44.21 -1.26 -1.94
N ASP A 257 -43.60 -2.40 -1.62
CA ASP A 257 -44.29 -3.68 -1.53
C ASP A 257 -44.68 -4.02 -0.07
N CYS A 258 -43.92 -3.59 0.94
CA CYS A 258 -44.31 -3.78 2.36
C CYS A 258 -45.13 -2.60 2.93
N LEU A 259 -44.75 -1.36 2.62
CA LEU A 259 -45.40 -0.16 3.17
C LEU A 259 -46.43 0.48 2.22
N GLY A 260 -46.47 0.07 0.95
CA GLY A 260 -47.47 0.54 -0.03
C GLY A 260 -47.25 1.96 -0.54
N PHE A 261 -46.06 2.54 -0.40
CA PHE A 261 -45.76 3.86 -0.97
C PHE A 261 -45.61 3.77 -2.50
N GLY A 262 -46.40 4.58 -3.22
CA GLY A 262 -46.27 4.78 -4.66
C GLY A 262 -45.60 6.11 -5.01
N PRO A 263 -44.95 6.24 -6.18
CA PRO A 263 -44.50 7.54 -6.67
C PRO A 263 -45.71 8.47 -6.80
N ALA A 264 -45.54 9.75 -6.40
CA ALA A 264 -46.59 10.75 -6.58
C ALA A 264 -46.91 10.90 -8.09
N PRO A 265 -48.20 11.09 -8.45
CA PRO A 265 -48.62 11.26 -9.84
C PRO A 265 -48.01 12.51 -10.51
#